data_AF-A0A9P1H7N0-F1
#
_entry.id   AF-A0A9P1H7N0-F1
#
_cell.length_a   1.000
_cell.length_b   1.000
_cell.length_c   1.000
_cell.angle_alpha   90.00
_cell.angle_beta   90.00
_cell.angle_gamma   90.00
#
_symmetry.space_group_name_H-M   'P 1'
#
loop_
_entity.id
_entity.type
_entity.pdbx_description
1 polymer ?
#
loop_
_entity_poly.entity_id
_entity_poly.type
_entity_poly.pdbx_seq_one_letter_code
_entity_poly.pdbx_strand_id
1 'polypeptide(L)'
;MDGKLRGHYGPAFYRYFYERNEAIKAGVLTGVELELETLGIGNGIIDAEIQFPTYPVFAANNTYGVQALDEEWIDYMTTACYMVNGCLDQLWRCRQEYNMNSTSPATSTLCSQAATMCRDNRPAALSRFFVKYLNEPATQEALGIAVDFEYKESNYDVYLAFQHSGDYAYPRFLQDLEFLLDHGVRVLLAYGDADYIGNWFGGRLFRWR
;
A
#
# COMPACT_ATOMS: atom_id res chain seq x y z
N MET A 1 6.92 -6.64 7.19
CA MET A 1 6.38 -5.58 6.29
C MET A 1 4.96 -5.31 6.73
N ASP A 2 4.60 -4.04 6.90
CA ASP A 2 3.27 -3.65 7.40
C ASP A 2 2.18 -4.01 6.37
N GLY A 3 1.08 -4.61 6.83
CA GLY A 3 0.00 -5.15 5.99
C GLY A 3 -0.74 -4.12 5.12
N LYS A 4 -0.40 -2.83 5.21
CA LYS A 4 -1.03 -1.73 4.48
C LYS A 4 -0.69 -1.73 2.99
N LEU A 5 0.48 -2.27 2.61
CA LEU A 5 0.87 -2.44 1.20
C LEU A 5 0.10 -3.53 0.46
N ARG A 6 -0.83 -4.25 1.14
CA ARG A 6 -1.76 -5.16 0.45
C ARG A 6 -2.62 -4.46 -0.60
N GLY A 7 -2.87 -3.14 -0.45
CA GLY A 7 -3.55 -2.37 -1.49
C GLY A 7 -2.67 -2.04 -2.71
N HIS A 8 -1.36 -2.28 -2.65
CA HIS A 8 -0.42 -2.21 -3.77
C HIS A 8 -0.30 -3.59 -4.43
N TYR A 9 0.07 -4.59 -3.62
CA TYR A 9 0.33 -5.95 -4.08
C TYR A 9 -0.91 -6.65 -4.62
N GLY A 10 -2.06 -6.50 -3.95
CA GLY A 10 -3.30 -7.15 -4.33
C GLY A 10 -3.68 -6.84 -5.77
N PRO A 11 -3.93 -5.56 -6.13
CA PRO A 11 -4.30 -5.18 -7.49
C PRO A 11 -3.25 -5.58 -8.52
N ALA A 12 -1.97 -5.27 -8.26
CA ALA A 12 -0.88 -5.52 -9.20
C ALA A 12 -0.71 -7.02 -9.52
N PHE A 13 -0.72 -7.88 -8.49
CA PHE A 13 -0.60 -9.32 -8.70
C PHE A 13 -1.82 -9.90 -9.39
N TYR A 14 -3.02 -9.48 -9.01
CA TYR A 14 -4.24 -9.99 -9.62
C TYR A 14 -4.29 -9.67 -11.12
N ARG A 15 -3.96 -8.43 -11.50
CA ARG A 15 -3.86 -8.04 -12.90
C ARG A 15 -2.82 -8.88 -13.63
N TYR A 16 -1.64 -9.05 -13.05
CA TYR A 16 -0.59 -9.86 -13.66
C TYR A 16 -1.06 -11.29 -13.95
N PHE A 17 -1.67 -11.96 -12.96
CA PHE A 17 -2.18 -13.32 -13.13
C PHE A 17 -3.32 -13.38 -14.15
N TYR A 18 -4.21 -12.39 -14.15
CA TYR A 18 -5.27 -12.28 -15.16
C TYR A 18 -4.67 -12.22 -16.58
N GLU A 19 -3.72 -11.32 -16.82
CA GLU A 19 -3.04 -11.19 -18.12
C GLU A 19 -2.26 -12.45 -18.50
N ARG A 20 -1.65 -13.15 -17.54
CA ARG A 20 -0.99 -14.44 -17.78
C ARG A 20 -1.99 -15.52 -18.18
N ASN A 21 -3.14 -15.59 -17.53
CA ASN A 21 -4.21 -16.54 -17.89
C ASN A 21 -4.71 -16.29 -19.32
N GLU A 22 -4.95 -15.04 -19.70
CA GLU A 22 -5.38 -14.71 -21.07
C GLU A 22 -4.33 -15.12 -22.11
N ALA A 23 -3.04 -14.92 -21.82
CA ALA A 23 -1.96 -15.36 -22.69
C ALA A 23 -1.86 -16.90 -22.80
N ILE A 24 -2.18 -17.64 -21.73
CA ILE A 24 -2.24 -19.11 -21.74
C ILE A 24 -3.42 -19.58 -22.60
N LYS A 25 -4.62 -19.01 -22.40
CA LYS A 25 -5.82 -19.32 -23.21
C LYS A 25 -5.61 -19.04 -24.69
N ALA A 26 -4.88 -17.98 -25.02
CA ALA A 26 -4.51 -17.63 -26.39
C ALA A 26 -3.41 -18.54 -26.98
N GLY A 27 -2.86 -19.48 -26.23
CA GLY A 27 -1.76 -20.35 -26.66
C GLY A 27 -0.42 -19.64 -26.82
N VAL A 28 -0.29 -18.41 -26.32
CA VAL A 28 0.96 -17.62 -26.37
C VAL A 28 1.95 -18.10 -25.32
N LEU A 29 1.45 -18.53 -24.16
CA LEU A 29 2.26 -19.07 -23.08
C LEU A 29 1.82 -20.49 -22.72
N THR A 30 2.78 -21.34 -22.37
CA THR A 30 2.48 -22.64 -21.74
C THR A 30 2.45 -22.47 -20.23
N GLY A 31 1.35 -22.83 -19.59
CA GLY A 31 1.20 -22.70 -18.13
C GLY A 31 -0.09 -23.31 -17.61
N VAL A 32 -0.31 -23.14 -16.31
CA VAL A 32 -1.56 -23.52 -15.64
C VAL A 32 -2.35 -22.25 -15.37
N GLU A 33 -3.61 -22.23 -15.79
CA GLU A 33 -4.53 -21.14 -15.48
C GLU A 33 -4.89 -21.14 -13.99
N LEU A 34 -4.88 -19.96 -13.38
CA LEU A 34 -5.32 -19.78 -11.99
C LEU A 34 -6.74 -19.19 -11.98
N GLU A 35 -7.67 -19.88 -11.33
CA GLU A 35 -9.03 -19.36 -11.16
C GLU A 35 -9.08 -18.37 -10.00
N LEU A 36 -9.17 -17.08 -10.33
CA LEU A 36 -9.13 -15.96 -9.40
C LEU A 36 -10.42 -15.14 -9.52
N GLU A 37 -11.36 -15.33 -8.58
CA GLU A 37 -12.69 -14.69 -8.65
C GLU A 37 -12.85 -13.42 -7.79
N THR A 38 -12.27 -13.42 -6.59
CA THR A 38 -12.44 -12.34 -5.61
C THR A 38 -11.11 -11.83 -5.09
N LEU A 39 -10.94 -10.51 -5.04
CA LEU A 39 -9.83 -9.82 -4.40
C LEU A 39 -10.33 -9.11 -3.14
N GLY A 40 -9.87 -9.59 -1.97
CA GLY A 40 -10.12 -8.93 -0.68
C GLY A 40 -8.92 -8.07 -0.25
N ILE A 41 -9.15 -6.79 0.05
CA ILE A 41 -8.12 -5.86 0.55
C ILE A 41 -8.58 -5.30 1.89
N GLY A 42 -7.87 -5.68 2.96
CA GLY A 42 -8.10 -5.20 4.32
C GLY A 42 -7.15 -4.05 4.68
N ASN A 43 -7.70 -2.89 5.04
CA ASN A 43 -6.97 -1.68 5.48
C ASN A 43 -5.84 -1.27 4.52
N GLY A 44 -6.08 -1.39 3.21
CA GLY A 44 -5.08 -1.14 2.18
C GLY A 44 -4.91 0.35 1.90
N ILE A 45 -3.66 0.76 1.66
CA ILE A 45 -3.36 1.97 0.90
C ILE A 45 -3.37 1.54 -0.57
N ILE A 46 -4.19 2.18 -1.39
CA ILE A 46 -4.41 1.87 -2.82
C ILE A 46 -4.06 3.11 -3.64
N ASP A 47 -4.49 4.29 -3.18
CA ASP A 47 -4.19 5.57 -3.82
C ASP A 47 -3.87 6.61 -2.75
N ALA A 48 -2.59 7.01 -2.73
CA ALA A 48 -2.07 7.99 -1.79
C ALA A 48 -2.72 9.38 -1.95
N GLU A 49 -3.03 9.80 -3.18
CA GLU A 49 -3.60 11.11 -3.47
C GLU A 49 -5.03 11.21 -2.92
N ILE A 50 -5.78 10.10 -2.98
CA ILE A 50 -7.13 10.00 -2.41
C ILE A 50 -7.08 9.86 -0.88
N GLN A 51 -6.19 9.02 -0.35
CA GLN A 51 -6.26 8.60 1.05
C GLN A 51 -5.52 9.54 2.02
N PHE A 52 -4.37 10.11 1.65
CA PHE A 52 -3.56 10.89 2.61
C PHE A 52 -4.22 12.17 3.12
N PRO A 53 -5.06 12.88 2.35
CA PRO A 53 -5.87 13.99 2.87
C PRO A 53 -6.71 13.63 4.09
N THR A 54 -7.05 12.36 4.28
CA THR A 54 -7.88 11.90 5.39
C THR A 54 -7.13 11.73 6.70
N TYR A 55 -5.79 11.70 6.68
CA TYR A 55 -4.98 11.48 7.88
C TYR A 55 -5.17 12.57 8.94
N PRO A 56 -5.01 13.88 8.64
CA PRO A 56 -5.26 14.93 9.64
C PRO A 56 -6.72 14.93 10.13
N VAL A 57 -7.67 14.65 9.23
CA VAL A 57 -9.11 14.59 9.58
C VAL A 57 -9.40 13.46 10.57
N PHE A 58 -8.85 12.27 10.33
CA PHE A 58 -9.03 11.12 11.22
C PHE A 58 -8.29 11.32 12.54
N ALA A 59 -7.10 11.94 12.54
CA ALA A 59 -6.38 12.28 13.77
C ALA A 59 -7.14 13.29 14.64
N ALA A 60 -7.83 14.25 14.02
CA ALA A 60 -8.63 15.25 14.71
C ALA A 60 -9.95 14.68 15.24
N ASN A 61 -10.64 13.87 14.45
CA ASN A 61 -12.00 13.42 14.72
C ASN A 61 -12.26 12.02 14.15
N ASN A 62 -11.74 10.99 14.83
CA ASN A 62 -12.02 9.61 14.44
C ASN A 62 -13.43 9.15 14.86
N THR A 63 -13.80 7.94 14.42
CA THR A 63 -15.08 7.29 14.70
C THR A 63 -15.46 7.25 16.19
N TYR A 64 -14.46 7.32 17.08
CA TYR A 64 -14.60 7.19 18.53
C TYR A 64 -14.60 8.54 19.25
N GLY A 65 -14.58 9.66 18.52
CA GLY A 65 -14.53 11.01 19.10
C GLY A 65 -13.21 11.31 19.81
N VAL A 66 -12.14 10.61 19.45
CA VAL A 66 -10.81 10.81 20.04
C VAL A 66 -9.99 11.71 19.12
N GLN A 67 -9.53 12.83 19.68
CA GLN A 67 -8.49 13.65 19.07
C GLN A 67 -7.12 13.08 19.45
N ALA A 68 -6.47 12.43 18.49
CA ALA A 68 -5.21 11.72 18.71
C ALA A 68 -3.97 12.63 18.69
N LEU A 69 -4.08 13.81 18.06
CA LEU A 69 -3.03 14.81 17.94
C LEU A 69 -3.57 16.20 18.32
N ASP A 70 -2.71 17.09 18.81
CA ASP A 70 -3.11 18.48 19.06
C ASP A 70 -3.37 19.26 17.75
N GLU A 71 -4.01 20.42 17.88
CA GLU A 71 -4.39 21.25 16.72
C GLU A 71 -3.17 21.72 15.92
N GLU A 72 -2.03 21.96 16.57
CA GLU A 72 -0.78 22.37 15.92
C GLU A 72 -0.27 21.27 14.96
N TRP A 73 -0.25 20.02 15.41
CA TRP A 73 0.13 18.89 14.56
C TRP A 73 -0.88 18.64 13.43
N ILE A 74 -2.18 18.84 13.69
CA ILE A 74 -3.22 18.71 12.65
C ILE A 74 -3.05 19.78 11.56
N ASP A 75 -2.78 21.03 11.94
CA ASP A 75 -2.53 22.13 10.99
C ASP A 75 -1.23 21.91 10.20
N TYR A 76 -0.16 21.48 10.88
CA TYR A 76 1.09 21.10 10.23
C TYR A 76 0.87 20.01 9.18
N MET A 77 0.19 18.92 9.55
CA MET A 77 -0.09 17.80 8.64
C MET A 77 -0.94 18.24 7.45
N THR A 78 -1.96 19.07 7.69
CA THR A 78 -2.81 19.62 6.64
C THR A 78 -2.00 20.49 5.69
N THR A 79 -1.19 21.39 6.22
CA THR A 79 -0.31 22.26 5.42
C THR A 79 0.70 21.45 4.60
N ALA A 80 1.39 20.49 5.21
CA ALA A 80 2.33 19.61 4.52
C ALA A 80 1.68 18.77 3.42
N CYS A 81 0.39 18.44 3.57
CA CYS A 81 -0.38 17.71 2.56
C CYS A 81 -0.65 18.57 1.31
N TYR A 82 -1.08 19.84 1.51
CA TYR A 82 -1.62 20.69 0.45
C TYR A 82 -0.69 21.79 -0.07
N MET A 83 0.41 22.11 0.62
CA MET A 83 1.33 23.18 0.19
C MET A 83 2.00 22.86 -1.15
N VAL A 84 2.54 23.91 -1.81
CA VAL A 84 3.41 23.73 -2.98
C VAL A 84 4.63 22.91 -2.61
N ASN A 85 4.99 21.94 -3.45
CA ASN A 85 5.95 20.87 -3.15
C ASN A 85 5.58 20.03 -1.92
N GLY A 86 4.35 20.11 -1.43
CA GLY A 86 3.80 19.23 -0.40
C GLY A 86 3.43 17.87 -0.97
N CYS A 87 2.85 17.01 -0.13
CA CYS A 87 2.59 15.63 -0.48
C CYS A 87 1.74 15.47 -1.77
N LEU A 88 0.60 16.16 -1.88
CA LEU A 88 -0.28 16.00 -3.04
C LEU A 88 0.33 16.54 -4.34
N ASP A 89 1.07 17.66 -4.28
CA ASP A 89 1.77 18.22 -5.44
C ASP A 89 2.86 17.24 -5.92
N GLN A 90 3.63 16.65 -5.01
CA GLN A 90 4.64 15.66 -5.40
C GLN A 90 4.04 14.36 -5.95
N LEU A 91 2.93 13.88 -5.37
CA LEU A 91 2.18 12.72 -5.91
C LEU A 91 1.67 13.01 -7.32
N TRP A 92 1.12 14.20 -7.55
CA TRP A 92 0.66 14.63 -8.86
C TRP A 92 1.81 14.65 -9.88
N ARG A 93 2.99 15.21 -9.53
CA ARG A 93 4.16 15.22 -10.42
C ARG A 93 4.68 13.82 -10.74
N CYS A 94 4.76 12.95 -9.74
CA CYS A 94 5.09 11.53 -9.93
C CYS A 94 4.11 10.90 -10.94
N ARG A 95 2.80 11.11 -10.75
CA ARG A 95 1.76 10.57 -11.64
C ARG A 95 1.86 11.10 -13.08
N GLN A 96 2.15 12.38 -13.27
CA GLN A 96 2.33 12.94 -14.62
C GLN A 96 3.54 12.34 -15.33
N GLU A 97 4.71 12.32 -14.68
CA GLU A 97 5.93 11.77 -15.26
C GLU A 97 5.78 10.27 -15.53
N TYR A 98 5.12 9.55 -14.62
CA TYR A 98 4.80 8.14 -14.78
C TYR A 98 4.00 7.86 -16.05
N ASN A 99 2.96 8.66 -16.30
CA ASN A 99 2.10 8.54 -17.48
C ASN A 99 2.82 8.91 -18.77
N MET A 100 3.87 9.74 -18.71
CA MET A 100 4.70 10.06 -19.87
C MET A 100 5.71 8.96 -20.16
N ASN A 101 6.47 8.53 -19.15
CA ASN A 101 7.46 7.47 -19.28
C ASN A 101 7.75 6.81 -17.93
N SER A 102 6.99 5.75 -17.61
CA SER A 102 7.11 4.98 -16.38
C SER A 102 8.48 4.34 -16.11
N THR A 103 9.36 4.30 -17.12
CA THR A 103 10.70 3.70 -17.02
C THR A 103 11.82 4.75 -16.93
N SER A 104 11.48 6.04 -17.01
CA SER A 104 12.47 7.11 -16.95
C SER A 104 13.11 7.21 -15.55
N PRO A 105 14.41 7.55 -15.44
CA PRO A 105 15.01 7.88 -14.15
C PRO A 105 14.32 9.05 -13.44
N ALA A 106 13.68 9.93 -14.21
CA ALA A 106 12.87 11.04 -13.69
C ALA A 106 11.63 10.52 -12.94
N THR A 107 10.91 9.53 -13.48
CA THR A 107 9.80 8.85 -12.79
C THR A 107 10.25 8.34 -11.44
N SER A 108 11.30 7.53 -11.40
CA SER A 108 11.81 6.94 -10.14
C SER A 108 12.18 8.02 -9.13
N THR A 109 12.81 9.11 -9.57
CA THR A 109 13.21 10.21 -8.71
C THR A 109 12.00 10.94 -8.12
N LEU A 110 11.05 11.35 -8.96
CA LEU A 110 9.86 12.08 -8.53
C LEU A 110 8.96 11.24 -7.63
N CYS A 111 8.77 9.96 -7.95
CA CYS A 111 7.97 9.06 -7.14
C CYS A 111 8.66 8.71 -5.81
N SER A 112 9.99 8.58 -5.77
CA SER A 112 10.72 8.40 -4.50
C SER A 112 10.65 9.63 -3.59
N GLN A 113 10.74 10.83 -4.18
CA GLN A 113 10.56 12.09 -3.44
C GLN A 113 9.15 12.17 -2.84
N ALA A 114 8.12 11.90 -3.65
CA ALA A 114 6.74 11.86 -3.18
C ALA A 114 6.53 10.82 -2.06
N ALA A 115 7.08 9.61 -2.23
CA ALA A 115 7.02 8.54 -1.22
C ALA A 115 7.67 8.93 0.10
N THR A 116 8.74 9.74 0.07
CA THR A 116 9.42 10.23 1.27
C THR A 116 8.62 11.35 1.93
N MET A 117 8.20 12.35 1.16
CA MET A 117 7.42 13.49 1.67
C MET A 117 6.14 13.06 2.38
N CYS A 118 5.44 12.08 1.84
CA CYS A 118 4.12 11.70 2.35
C CYS A 118 4.12 10.73 3.55
N ARG A 119 5.30 10.34 4.09
CA ARG A 119 5.40 9.18 5.01
C ARG A 119 5.72 9.51 6.47
N ASP A 120 6.18 10.72 6.79
CA ASP A 120 7.04 10.98 7.95
C ASP A 120 6.44 10.92 9.38
N ASN A 121 5.20 10.48 9.61
CA ASN A 121 4.63 10.42 10.97
C ASN A 121 4.01 9.06 11.33
N ARG A 122 4.82 8.10 11.82
CA ARG A 122 4.30 6.84 12.39
C ARG A 122 5.02 6.45 13.69
N PRO A 123 4.33 6.44 14.85
CA PRO A 123 4.77 5.66 15.99
C PRO A 123 4.43 4.18 15.78
N ALA A 124 5.42 3.30 16.01
CA ALA A 124 5.22 1.85 15.98
C ALA A 124 4.98 1.33 17.40
N ALA A 125 3.83 0.69 17.65
CA ALA A 125 3.63 -0.11 18.86
C ALA A 125 2.71 -1.29 18.56
N LEU A 126 3.32 -2.46 18.34
CA LEU A 126 2.66 -3.75 18.47
C LEU A 126 3.54 -4.64 19.35
N SER A 127 2.91 -5.43 20.20
CA SER A 127 3.60 -6.44 21.01
C SER A 127 4.14 -7.55 20.10
N ARG A 128 5.43 -7.86 20.24
CA ARG A 128 6.19 -8.73 19.31
C ARG A 128 6.43 -10.15 19.85
N PHE A 129 5.48 -10.71 20.60
CA PHE A 129 5.64 -12.05 21.19
C PHE A 129 5.90 -13.15 20.14
N PHE A 130 5.31 -13.02 18.94
CA PHE A 130 5.48 -14.00 17.87
C PHE A 130 6.90 -14.03 17.29
N VAL A 131 7.65 -12.91 17.33
CA VAL A 131 9.05 -12.86 16.87
C VAL A 131 9.91 -13.79 17.72
N LYS A 132 9.68 -13.82 19.03
CA LYS A 132 10.37 -14.75 19.93
C LYS A 132 10.01 -16.20 19.59
N TYR A 133 8.73 -16.49 19.47
CA TYR A 133 8.22 -17.83 19.17
C TYR A 133 8.77 -18.41 17.85
N LEU A 134 8.83 -17.60 16.79
CA LEU A 134 9.34 -18.01 15.48
C LEU A 134 10.87 -18.21 15.45
N ASN A 135 11.59 -17.72 16.47
CA ASN A 135 13.02 -17.92 16.64
C ASN A 135 13.34 -19.06 17.64
N GLU A 136 12.34 -19.78 18.17
CA GLU A 136 12.59 -20.96 18.99
C GLU A 136 13.07 -22.13 18.10
N PRO A 137 14.13 -22.87 18.48
CA PRO A 137 14.68 -23.96 17.66
C PRO A 137 13.64 -25.03 17.30
N ALA A 138 12.80 -25.41 18.26
CA ALA A 138 11.74 -26.39 18.03
C ALA A 138 10.71 -25.89 16.99
N THR A 139 10.41 -24.59 16.97
CA THR A 139 9.52 -23.98 15.98
C THR A 139 10.18 -23.99 14.60
N GLN A 140 11.46 -23.63 14.50
CA GLN A 140 12.19 -23.62 13.22
C GLN A 140 12.37 -25.04 12.65
N GLU A 141 12.68 -26.01 13.50
CA GLU A 141 12.77 -27.43 13.13
C GLU A 141 11.41 -27.94 12.61
N ALA A 142 10.32 -27.63 13.32
CA ALA A 142 8.97 -28.01 12.90
C ALA A 142 8.55 -27.37 11.56
N LEU A 143 9.06 -26.16 11.25
CA LEU A 143 8.83 -25.47 9.98
C LEU A 143 9.81 -25.90 8.87
N GLY A 144 10.81 -26.73 9.17
CA GLY A 144 11.84 -27.14 8.21
C GLY A 144 12.80 -26.01 7.82
N ILE A 145 12.96 -25.00 8.68
CA ILE A 145 13.86 -23.87 8.47
C ILE A 145 15.22 -24.18 9.12
N ALA A 146 16.30 -23.70 8.52
CA ALA A 146 17.64 -23.84 9.10
C ALA A 146 17.71 -23.14 10.47
N VAL A 147 18.32 -23.80 11.45
CA VAL A 147 18.39 -23.34 12.86
C VAL A 147 19.28 -22.11 13.07
N ASP A 148 20.02 -21.69 12.04
CA ASP A 148 20.84 -20.47 12.00
C ASP A 148 20.10 -19.27 11.39
N PHE A 149 18.85 -19.45 10.98
CA PHE A 149 18.02 -18.38 10.45
C PHE A 149 17.47 -17.50 11.57
N GLU A 150 17.69 -16.18 11.48
CA GLU A 150 17.10 -15.20 12.40
C GLU A 150 15.83 -14.60 11.77
N TYR A 151 14.66 -14.96 12.30
CA TYR A 151 13.40 -14.36 11.88
C TYR A 151 13.29 -12.91 12.35
N LYS A 152 12.94 -12.02 11.42
CA LYS A 152 12.61 -10.60 11.66
C LYS A 152 11.22 -10.31 11.10
N GLU A 153 10.39 -9.61 11.87
CA GLU A 153 9.03 -9.18 11.46
C GLU A 153 9.03 -8.36 10.16
N SER A 154 10.10 -7.60 9.93
CA SER A 154 10.29 -6.80 8.74
C SER A 154 11.76 -6.72 8.36
N ASN A 155 12.02 -6.69 7.06
CA ASN A 155 13.32 -6.38 6.50
C ASN A 155 13.36 -4.88 6.13
N TYR A 156 14.28 -4.14 6.75
CA TYR A 156 14.42 -2.70 6.55
C TYR A 156 15.02 -2.35 5.18
N ASP A 157 15.90 -3.19 4.64
CA ASP A 157 16.52 -2.98 3.33
C ASP A 157 15.47 -3.12 2.23
N VAL A 158 14.61 -4.14 2.31
CA VAL A 158 13.51 -4.28 1.35
C VAL A 158 12.53 -3.12 1.50
N TYR A 159 12.23 -2.70 2.73
CA TYR A 159 11.42 -1.51 2.97
C TYR A 159 12.01 -0.25 2.28
N LEU A 160 13.31 0.01 2.46
CA LEU A 160 13.99 1.14 1.82
C LEU A 160 14.00 1.00 0.30
N ALA A 161 14.17 -0.21 -0.23
CA ALA A 161 14.12 -0.45 -1.68
C ALA A 161 12.75 -0.04 -2.26
N PHE A 162 11.64 -0.39 -1.60
CA PHE A 162 10.29 0.04 -2.01
C PHE A 162 10.07 1.55 -1.85
N GLN A 163 10.66 2.17 -0.82
CA GLN A 163 10.59 3.64 -0.67
C GLN A 163 11.39 4.35 -1.77
N HIS A 164 12.60 3.87 -2.06
CA HIS A 164 13.49 4.44 -3.08
C HIS A 164 13.01 4.19 -4.51
N SER A 165 12.25 3.12 -4.75
CA SER A 165 11.57 2.91 -6.04
C SER A 165 10.35 3.82 -6.22
N GLY A 166 9.87 4.46 -5.15
CA GLY A 166 8.67 5.28 -5.18
C GLY A 166 7.36 4.48 -5.19
N ASP A 167 7.40 3.18 -4.85
CA ASP A 167 6.23 2.30 -4.88
C ASP A 167 5.05 2.85 -4.05
N TYR A 168 5.36 3.51 -2.94
CA TYR A 168 4.37 4.13 -2.07
C TYR A 168 3.54 5.24 -2.76
N ALA A 169 4.10 5.87 -3.80
CA ALA A 169 3.50 6.91 -4.61
C ALA A 169 2.99 6.41 -5.97
N TYR A 170 3.10 5.10 -6.23
CA TYR A 170 2.85 4.55 -7.56
C TYR A 170 1.36 4.68 -7.93
N PRO A 171 1.03 5.28 -9.08
CA PRO A 171 -0.33 5.77 -9.33
C PRO A 171 -1.22 4.76 -10.05
N ARG A 172 -0.91 3.44 -10.03
CA ARG A 172 -1.57 2.43 -10.89
C ARG A 172 -2.53 1.47 -10.19
N PHE A 173 -2.44 1.33 -8.87
CA PHE A 173 -3.17 0.27 -8.18
C PHE A 173 -4.69 0.48 -8.23
N LEU A 174 -5.15 1.73 -8.31
CA LEU A 174 -6.56 2.05 -8.52
C LEU A 174 -7.05 1.61 -9.91
N GLN A 175 -6.26 1.87 -10.96
CA GLN A 175 -6.57 1.48 -12.34
C GLN A 175 -6.46 -0.04 -12.52
N ASP A 176 -5.61 -0.71 -11.75
CA ASP A 176 -5.58 -2.16 -11.70
C ASP A 176 -6.86 -2.70 -11.07
N LEU A 177 -7.42 -2.05 -10.05
CA LEU A 177 -8.73 -2.42 -9.51
C LEU A 177 -9.86 -2.14 -10.51
N GLU A 178 -9.84 -1.01 -11.22
CA GLU A 178 -10.79 -0.71 -12.29
C GLU A 178 -10.74 -1.79 -13.39
N PHE A 179 -9.54 -2.14 -13.84
CA PHE A 179 -9.33 -3.23 -14.80
C PHE A 179 -9.94 -4.54 -14.31
N LEU A 180 -9.71 -4.91 -13.05
CA LEU A 180 -10.24 -6.17 -12.49
C LEU A 180 -11.76 -6.17 -12.44
N LEU A 181 -12.37 -5.06 -12.04
CA LEU A 181 -13.83 -4.90 -12.00
C LEU A 181 -14.44 -5.00 -13.40
N ASP A 182 -13.82 -4.37 -14.40
CA ASP A 182 -14.24 -4.44 -15.81
C ASP A 182 -14.20 -5.87 -16.39
N HIS A 183 -13.38 -6.74 -15.79
CA HIS A 183 -13.23 -8.15 -16.18
C HIS A 183 -13.96 -9.12 -15.23
N GLY A 184 -14.90 -8.62 -14.43
CA GLY A 184 -15.80 -9.46 -13.63
C GLY A 184 -15.19 -10.00 -12.33
N VAL A 185 -14.00 -9.55 -11.94
CA VAL A 185 -13.42 -9.88 -10.62
C VAL A 185 -14.14 -9.09 -9.54
N ARG A 186 -14.56 -9.79 -8.48
CA ARG A 186 -15.21 -9.16 -7.34
C ARG A 186 -14.16 -8.53 -6.42
N VAL A 187 -14.30 -7.26 -6.09
CA VAL A 187 -13.38 -6.57 -5.17
C VAL A 187 -14.11 -6.27 -3.85
N LEU A 188 -13.56 -6.76 -2.74
CA LEU A 188 -13.99 -6.42 -1.38
C LEU A 188 -12.94 -5.53 -0.73
N LEU A 189 -13.29 -4.28 -0.46
CA LEU A 189 -12.49 -3.39 0.36
C LEU A 189 -13.06 -3.35 1.79
N ALA A 190 -12.28 -3.82 2.77
CA ALA A 190 -12.66 -3.83 4.17
C ALA A 190 -11.73 -2.93 4.98
N TYR A 191 -12.29 -1.95 5.68
CA TYR A 191 -11.52 -0.99 6.46
C TYR A 191 -12.00 -0.99 7.91
N GLY A 192 -11.13 -1.41 8.82
CA GLY A 192 -11.37 -1.26 10.26
C GLY A 192 -11.48 0.22 10.65
N ASP A 193 -12.48 0.55 11.45
CA ASP A 193 -12.86 1.94 11.77
C ASP A 193 -11.97 2.63 12.82
N ALA A 194 -11.06 1.86 13.44
CA ALA A 194 -10.05 2.30 14.40
C ALA A 194 -8.63 2.41 13.80
N ASP A 195 -8.42 1.95 12.57
CA ASP A 195 -7.11 2.02 11.93
C ASP A 195 -6.80 3.44 11.44
N TYR A 196 -5.67 3.99 11.84
CA TYR A 196 -5.24 5.33 11.41
C TYR A 196 -4.57 5.31 10.02
N ILE A 197 -3.69 4.32 9.78
CA ILE A 197 -2.82 4.32 8.59
C ILE A 197 -3.63 3.95 7.34
N GLY A 198 -4.37 2.85 7.38
CA GLY A 198 -5.33 2.47 6.35
C GLY A 198 -6.72 2.79 6.83
N ASN A 199 -6.99 4.06 7.14
CA ASN A 199 -8.25 4.46 7.75
C ASN A 199 -9.43 4.34 6.76
N TRP A 200 -10.61 4.10 7.32
CA TRP A 200 -11.83 3.95 6.53
C TRP A 200 -12.33 5.27 5.92
N PHE A 201 -11.88 6.43 6.41
CA PHE A 201 -12.21 7.72 5.79
C PHE A 201 -11.60 7.80 4.39
N GLY A 202 -10.36 7.34 4.20
CA GLY A 202 -9.77 7.18 2.88
C GLY A 202 -10.44 6.06 2.09
N GLY A 203 -10.65 4.90 2.72
CA GLY A 203 -11.27 3.74 2.07
C GLY A 203 -12.66 4.00 1.47
N ARG A 204 -13.49 4.83 2.13
CA ARG A 204 -14.84 5.17 1.64
C ARG A 204 -14.85 6.17 0.48
N LEU A 205 -13.71 6.78 0.13
CA LEU A 205 -13.64 7.74 -0.97
C LEU A 205 -13.55 7.05 -2.34
N PHE A 206 -13.14 5.78 -2.37
CA PHE A 206 -13.16 4.99 -3.59
C PHE A 206 -14.61 4.84 -4.09
N ARG A 207 -14.85 5.36 -5.30
CA ARG A 207 -16.12 5.24 -6.02
C ARG A 207 -15.82 4.63 -7.37
N TRP A 208 -16.43 3.49 -7.63
CA TRP A 208 -16.36 2.81 -8.92
C TRP A 208 -17.35 3.50 -9.88
N ARG A 209 -16.93 3.72 -11.12
CA ARG A 209 -17.79 4.26 -12.19
C ARG A 209 -18.43 3.13 -12.97
#